data_AF-A0AAD5GBS2-F1
#
_entry.id   AF-A0AAD5GBS2-F1
#
_cell.length_a   1.000
_cell.length_b   1.000
_cell.length_c   1.000
_cell.angle_alpha   90.00
_cell.angle_beta   90.00
_cell.angle_gamma   90.00
#
_symmetry.space_group_name_H-M   'P 1'
#
loop_
_entity.id
_entity.type
_entity.pdbx_description
1 polymer ?
#
loop_
_entity_poly.entity_id
_entity_poly.type
_entity_poly.pdbx_seq_one_letter_code
_entity_poly.pdbx_strand_id
1 'polypeptide(L)'
;MVHHKKRRRLLPFTPSEDTERRLEQMGSLASALTSLNMEYSDDLTYSFDMAPRRANLATYEKGGMQVLSKEDTETLEYCSAMLKRGECPPLLVIFDSCEGMMTLLLASNPSKSLVICPDKRGNIARFINGINNFSPEAKKKQNLKCVRYSVNGECRVLLVATRDIAKGERLYYDYNGYEHEYPTHHFV
;
A
#
# COMPACT_ATOMS: atom_id res chain seq x y z
N MET A 1 32.48 6.86 18.45
CA MET A 1 32.06 6.60 17.05
C MET A 1 30.61 7.04 16.90
N VAL A 2 30.36 8.09 16.13
CA VAL A 2 28.99 8.46 15.77
C VAL A 2 28.56 7.46 14.69
N HIS A 3 27.67 6.52 15.04
CA HIS A 3 27.03 5.68 14.03
C HIS A 3 26.15 6.59 13.17
N HIS A 4 26.65 7.01 12.01
CA HIS A 4 25.80 7.56 10.97
C HIS A 4 24.80 6.45 10.61
N LYS A 5 23.55 6.59 11.09
CA LYS A 5 22.44 5.74 10.62
C LYS A 5 22.41 5.88 9.10
N LYS A 6 22.63 4.77 8.39
CA LYS A 6 22.48 4.70 6.93
C LYS A 6 21.15 5.35 6.58
N ARG A 7 21.16 6.40 5.76
CA ARG A 7 19.96 7.12 5.34
C ARG A 7 19.07 6.11 4.61
N ARG A 8 17.89 5.84 5.17
CA ARG A 8 16.90 4.94 4.56
C ARG A 8 16.21 5.73 3.45
N ARG A 9 16.26 5.21 2.23
CA ARG A 9 15.59 5.77 1.05
C ARG A 9 14.70 4.70 0.43
N LEU A 10 13.66 5.11 -0.27
CA LEU A 10 12.88 4.23 -1.12
C LEU A 10 13.75 3.74 -2.28
N LEU A 11 13.51 2.50 -2.67
CA LEU A 11 14.11 1.91 -3.87
C LEU A 11 12.96 1.58 -4.82
N PRO A 12 13.14 1.80 -6.14
CA PRO A 12 12.16 1.34 -7.11
C PRO A 12 12.14 -0.19 -7.12
N PHE A 13 10.99 -0.77 -7.47
CA PHE A 13 10.93 -2.20 -7.73
C PHE A 13 11.66 -2.54 -9.04
N THR A 14 12.05 -3.80 -9.18
CA THR A 14 12.60 -4.32 -10.44
C THR A 14 11.55 -5.21 -11.10
N PRO A 15 11.02 -4.86 -12.28
CA PRO A 15 10.05 -5.67 -13.00
C PRO A 15 10.63 -7.03 -13.38
N SER A 16 9.77 -7.97 -13.75
CA SER A 16 10.25 -9.18 -14.43
C SER A 16 10.77 -8.81 -15.82
N GLU A 17 11.97 -9.30 -16.18
CA GLU A 17 12.60 -9.06 -17.49
C GLU A 17 11.74 -9.60 -18.64
N ASP A 18 11.21 -10.80 -18.45
CA ASP A 18 10.33 -11.46 -19.42
C ASP A 18 8.96 -10.76 -19.51
N THR A 19 8.58 -10.41 -20.74
CA THR A 19 7.31 -9.74 -21.04
C THR A 19 6.11 -10.66 -20.80
N GLU A 20 6.22 -11.96 -21.11
CA GLU A 20 5.14 -12.92 -20.86
C GLU A 20 4.88 -13.02 -19.35
N ARG A 21 5.95 -13.04 -18.55
CA ARG A 21 5.82 -13.00 -17.09
C ARG A 21 5.13 -11.74 -16.58
N ARG A 22 5.39 -10.55 -17.16
CA ARG A 22 4.67 -9.32 -16.78
C ARG A 22 3.20 -9.36 -17.15
N LEU A 23 2.86 -9.94 -18.31
CA LEU A 23 1.47 -10.13 -18.73
C LEU A 23 0.73 -11.10 -17.79
N GLU A 24 1.37 -12.19 -17.36
CA GLU A 24 0.82 -13.11 -16.37
C GLU A 24 0.55 -12.40 -15.02
N GLN A 25 1.50 -11.58 -14.56
CA GLN A 25 1.38 -10.81 -13.32
C GLN A 25 0.20 -9.83 -13.38
N MET A 26 0.12 -9.01 -14.43
CA MET A 26 -1.01 -8.09 -14.63
C MET A 26 -2.34 -8.84 -14.83
N GLY A 27 -2.31 -9.97 -15.55
CA GLY A 27 -3.47 -10.84 -15.76
C GLY A 27 -4.04 -11.40 -14.45
N SER A 28 -3.18 -11.83 -13.53
CA SER A 28 -3.60 -12.31 -12.22
C SER A 28 -4.36 -11.24 -11.41
N LEU A 29 -3.89 -9.98 -11.46
CA LEU A 29 -4.56 -8.85 -10.82
C LEU A 29 -5.90 -8.54 -11.52
N ALA A 30 -5.93 -8.52 -12.85
CA ALA A 30 -7.15 -8.28 -13.61
C ALA A 30 -8.24 -9.32 -13.31
N SER A 31 -7.87 -10.60 -13.22
CA SER A 31 -8.80 -11.67 -12.83
C SER A 31 -9.33 -11.49 -11.40
N ALA A 32 -8.46 -11.12 -10.45
CA ALA A 32 -8.85 -10.89 -9.06
C ALA A 32 -9.76 -9.65 -8.89
N LEU A 33 -9.51 -8.57 -9.63
CA LEU A 33 -10.39 -7.40 -9.63
C LEU A 33 -11.75 -7.73 -10.27
N THR A 34 -11.73 -8.49 -11.37
CA THR A 34 -12.95 -8.90 -12.10
C THR A 34 -13.84 -9.78 -11.24
N SER A 35 -13.28 -10.72 -10.48
CA SER A 35 -14.06 -11.60 -9.58
C SER A 35 -14.75 -10.83 -8.44
N LEU A 36 -14.24 -9.65 -8.09
CA LEU A 36 -14.82 -8.74 -7.11
C LEU A 36 -15.65 -7.61 -7.74
N ASN A 37 -15.89 -7.65 -9.06
CA ASN A 37 -16.59 -6.60 -9.81
C ASN A 37 -15.97 -5.20 -9.62
N MET A 38 -14.65 -5.11 -9.70
CA MET A 38 -13.88 -3.88 -9.51
C MET A 38 -13.19 -3.40 -10.78
N GLU A 39 -13.00 -2.09 -10.87
CA GLU A 39 -12.14 -1.46 -11.87
C GLU A 39 -10.71 -1.28 -11.32
N TYR A 40 -9.71 -1.42 -12.18
CA TYR A 40 -8.34 -1.09 -11.83
C TYR A 40 -8.19 0.42 -11.62
N SER A 41 -7.53 0.81 -10.53
CA SER A 41 -7.11 2.18 -10.28
C SER A 41 -5.86 2.21 -9.43
N ASP A 42 -4.82 2.90 -9.91
CA ASP A 42 -3.53 3.05 -9.25
C ASP A 42 -3.37 4.42 -8.55
N ASP A 43 -4.44 5.20 -8.51
CA ASP A 43 -4.50 6.54 -7.93
C ASP A 43 -5.62 6.63 -6.89
N LEU A 44 -5.49 7.55 -5.94
CA LEU A 44 -6.62 7.89 -5.07
C LEU A 44 -7.70 8.61 -5.90
N THR A 45 -8.89 8.03 -5.93
CA THR A 45 -10.06 8.62 -6.59
C THR A 45 -10.95 9.35 -5.58
N TYR A 46 -11.56 10.46 -6.01
CA TYR A 46 -12.49 11.25 -5.21
C TYR A 46 -13.81 11.40 -5.96
N SER A 47 -14.89 10.89 -5.38
CA SER A 47 -16.23 10.93 -5.96
C SER A 47 -17.08 12.03 -5.30
N PHE A 48 -18.09 12.53 -6.02
CA PHE A 48 -18.95 13.62 -5.55
C PHE A 48 -19.79 13.24 -4.31
N ASP A 49 -20.16 11.97 -4.19
CA ASP A 49 -20.90 11.38 -3.07
C ASP A 49 -20.01 10.99 -1.87
N MET A 50 -18.70 11.14 -2.01
CA MET A 50 -17.70 10.80 -0.99
C MET A 50 -16.85 12.03 -0.64
N ALA A 51 -15.73 11.81 0.06
CA ALA A 51 -14.82 12.89 0.43
C ALA A 51 -14.23 13.58 -0.82
N PRO A 52 -14.29 14.93 -0.92
CA PRO A 52 -13.64 15.64 -2.02
C PRO A 52 -12.12 15.67 -1.82
N ARG A 53 -11.36 15.80 -2.92
CA ARG A 53 -9.89 15.87 -2.87
C ARG A 53 -9.33 16.89 -1.88
N ARG A 54 -9.98 18.06 -1.76
CA ARG A 54 -9.62 19.13 -0.81
C ARG A 54 -9.72 18.73 0.67
N ALA A 55 -10.39 17.62 0.99
CA ALA A 55 -10.42 17.08 2.35
C ALA A 55 -9.11 16.33 2.70
N ASN A 56 -8.39 15.83 1.69
CA ASN A 56 -7.11 15.14 1.87
C ASN A 56 -5.97 16.15 2.03
N LEU A 57 -5.90 16.78 3.21
CA LEU A 57 -4.81 17.67 3.60
C LEU A 57 -4.02 17.01 4.74
N ALA A 58 -2.74 16.75 4.50
CA ALA A 58 -1.87 16.09 5.47
C ALA A 58 -1.66 16.90 6.77
N THR A 59 -1.89 18.22 6.71
CA THR A 59 -1.87 19.10 7.87
C THR A 59 -2.98 18.81 8.88
N TYR A 60 -4.02 18.07 8.48
CA TYR A 60 -5.08 17.63 9.40
C TYR A 60 -4.70 16.39 10.22
N GLU A 61 -3.60 15.70 9.90
CA GLU A 61 -3.17 14.51 10.64
C GLU A 61 -2.84 14.89 12.09
N LYS A 62 -3.50 14.21 13.03
CA LYS A 62 -3.26 14.37 14.45
C LYS A 62 -1.84 13.92 14.78
N GLY A 63 -1.04 14.82 15.35
CA GLY A 63 0.38 14.57 15.63
C GLY A 63 1.31 14.83 14.45
N GLY A 64 0.77 15.27 13.31
CA GLY A 64 1.53 15.58 12.10
C GLY A 64 1.87 14.35 11.26
N MET A 65 2.06 14.57 9.95
CA MET A 65 2.45 13.53 9.00
C MET A 65 3.86 13.79 8.48
N GLN A 66 4.68 12.74 8.45
CA GLN A 66 6.02 12.80 7.86
C GLN A 66 5.96 13.18 6.37
N VAL A 67 6.84 14.07 5.92
CA VAL A 67 6.92 14.53 4.53
C VAL A 67 7.83 13.59 3.74
N LEU A 68 7.39 13.16 2.56
CA LEU A 68 8.21 12.34 1.67
C LEU A 68 9.35 13.19 1.10
N SER A 69 10.58 12.67 1.13
CA SER A 69 11.73 13.43 0.62
C SER A 69 11.63 13.62 -0.89
N LYS A 70 12.33 14.62 -1.44
CA LYS A 70 12.38 14.85 -2.89
C LYS A 70 12.89 13.61 -3.65
N GLU A 71 13.97 12.99 -3.17
CA GLU A 71 14.55 11.77 -3.75
C GLU A 71 13.55 10.59 -3.74
N ASP A 72 12.81 10.42 -2.65
CA ASP A 72 11.79 9.37 -2.55
C ASP A 72 10.55 9.68 -3.41
N THR A 73 10.25 10.97 -3.62
CA THR A 73 9.17 11.42 -4.52
C THR A 73 9.54 11.12 -5.98
N GLU A 74 10.77 11.41 -6.40
CA GLU A 74 11.29 11.04 -7.72
C GLU A 74 11.26 9.51 -7.93
N THR A 75 11.57 8.74 -6.88
CA THR A 75 11.47 7.27 -6.90
C THR A 75 10.02 6.79 -7.10
N LEU A 76 9.05 7.42 -6.42
CA LEU A 76 7.62 7.11 -6.56
C LEU A 76 7.12 7.45 -7.97
N GLU A 77 7.51 8.60 -8.51
CA GLU A 77 7.17 9.03 -9.87
C GLU A 77 7.75 8.07 -10.92
N TYR A 78 8.99 7.61 -10.71
CA TYR A 78 9.62 6.61 -11.57
C TYR A 78 8.85 5.28 -11.56
N CYS A 79 8.45 4.79 -10.38
CA CYS A 79 7.61 3.60 -10.24
C CYS A 79 6.25 3.75 -10.94
N SER A 80 5.61 4.92 -10.82
CA SER A 80 4.35 5.22 -11.53
C SER A 80 4.53 5.22 -13.05
N ALA A 81 5.63 5.79 -13.55
CA ALA A 81 5.96 5.77 -14.97
C ALA A 81 6.24 4.35 -15.50
N MET A 82 6.80 3.46 -14.67
CA MET A 82 6.97 2.05 -14.99
C MET A 82 5.62 1.34 -15.14
N LEU A 83 4.72 1.52 -14.18
CA LEU A 83 3.38 0.94 -14.22
C LEU A 83 2.61 1.36 -15.48
N LYS A 84 2.67 2.65 -15.83
CA LYS A 84 2.01 3.20 -17.04
C LYS A 84 2.49 2.60 -18.35
N ARG A 85 3.71 2.05 -18.41
CA ARG A 85 4.27 1.39 -19.61
C ARG A 85 4.27 -0.14 -19.52
N GLY A 86 3.55 -0.73 -18.56
CA GLY A 86 3.42 -2.18 -18.41
C GLY A 86 4.58 -2.86 -17.66
N GLU A 87 5.46 -2.08 -17.04
CA GLU A 87 6.51 -2.57 -16.15
C GLU A 87 5.97 -2.64 -14.71
N CYS A 88 5.19 -3.69 -14.42
CA CYS A 88 4.61 -3.92 -13.10
C CYS A 88 5.64 -4.47 -12.10
N PRO A 89 5.44 -4.26 -10.78
CA PRO A 89 6.22 -4.96 -9.77
C PRO A 89 6.01 -6.47 -9.92
N PRO A 90 7.02 -7.30 -9.60
CA PRO A 90 7.02 -8.73 -9.91
C PRO A 90 6.14 -9.54 -8.95
N LEU A 91 4.86 -9.19 -8.88
CA LEU A 91 3.87 -9.70 -7.94
C LEU A 91 2.80 -10.51 -8.66
N LEU A 92 2.35 -11.57 -8.01
CA LEU A 92 1.27 -12.42 -8.51
C LEU A 92 0.14 -12.41 -7.48
N VAL A 93 -1.09 -12.18 -7.95
CA VAL A 93 -2.27 -12.35 -7.10
C VAL A 93 -2.67 -13.82 -7.15
N ILE A 94 -2.51 -14.50 -6.02
CA ILE A 94 -2.98 -15.87 -5.83
C ILE A 94 -4.22 -15.79 -4.95
N PHE A 95 -5.34 -16.31 -5.43
CA PHE A 95 -6.66 -16.10 -4.83
C PHE A 95 -6.66 -16.47 -3.33
N ASP A 96 -6.85 -15.45 -2.51
CA ASP A 96 -7.07 -15.50 -1.07
C ASP A 96 -8.07 -14.36 -0.77
N SER A 97 -9.09 -14.61 0.05
CA SER A 97 -10.28 -13.75 0.21
C SER A 97 -10.02 -12.51 1.07
N CYS A 98 -8.88 -11.83 0.89
CA CYS A 98 -8.44 -10.75 1.75
C CYS A 98 -9.12 -9.41 1.44
N GLU A 99 -9.49 -8.68 2.50
CA GLU A 99 -10.11 -7.35 2.45
C GLU A 99 -9.20 -6.29 3.08
N GLY A 100 -8.18 -5.81 2.34
CA GLY A 100 -7.29 -4.76 2.86
C GLY A 100 -7.88 -3.35 2.75
N MET A 101 -8.59 -2.87 3.78
CA MET A 101 -8.90 -1.45 3.95
C MET A 101 -7.73 -0.70 4.61
N MET A 102 -7.53 0.58 4.27
CA MET A 102 -6.42 1.38 4.81
C MET A 102 -6.87 2.78 5.25
N THR A 103 -6.48 3.17 6.46
CA THR A 103 -6.64 4.55 6.95
C THR A 103 -5.76 5.51 6.15
N LEU A 104 -6.36 6.60 5.62
CA LEU A 104 -5.63 7.62 4.86
C LEU A 104 -5.17 8.76 5.77
N LEU A 105 -6.11 9.30 6.57
CA LEU A 105 -5.93 10.50 7.40
C LEU A 105 -6.66 10.30 8.74
N LEU A 106 -5.97 10.50 9.86
CA LEU A 106 -6.62 10.60 11.17
C LEU A 106 -6.57 12.03 11.67
N ALA A 107 -7.71 12.69 11.69
CA ALA A 107 -7.82 14.06 12.15
C ALA A 107 -8.20 14.13 13.64
N SER A 108 -7.85 15.25 14.29
CA SER A 108 -8.28 15.52 15.67
C SER A 108 -9.81 15.58 15.81
N ASN A 109 -10.51 16.03 14.77
CA ASN A 109 -11.95 15.87 14.65
C ASN A 109 -12.25 14.61 13.84
N PRO A 110 -12.87 13.56 14.43
CA PRO A 110 -13.15 12.31 13.73
C PRO A 110 -13.95 12.45 12.43
N SER A 111 -14.81 13.48 12.31
CA SER A 111 -15.58 13.71 11.07
C SER A 111 -14.75 14.20 9.89
N LYS A 112 -13.46 14.52 10.11
CA LYS A 112 -12.49 14.89 9.08
C LYS A 112 -11.50 13.77 8.75
N SER A 113 -11.56 12.65 9.46
CA SER A 113 -10.73 11.48 9.14
C SER A 113 -11.17 10.86 7.82
N LEU A 114 -10.23 10.27 7.09
CA LEU A 114 -10.47 9.67 5.79
C LEU A 114 -9.91 8.25 5.75
N VAL A 115 -10.63 7.38 5.05
CA VAL A 115 -10.26 5.99 4.78
C VAL A 115 -10.21 5.76 3.27
N ILE A 116 -9.35 4.86 2.82
CA ILE A 116 -9.34 4.36 1.45
C ILE A 116 -10.30 3.18 1.38
N CYS A 117 -11.35 3.32 0.56
CA CYS A 117 -12.33 2.26 0.29
C CYS A 117 -12.05 1.68 -1.10
N PRO A 118 -11.34 0.55 -1.20
CA PRO A 118 -11.07 -0.04 -2.50
C PRO A 118 -12.23 -0.91 -3.00
N ASP A 119 -13.49 -0.64 -2.64
CA ASP A 119 -14.66 -1.51 -2.90
C ASP A 119 -15.06 -1.59 -4.38
N LYS A 120 -14.96 -0.47 -5.11
CA LYS A 120 -15.28 -0.38 -6.54
C LYS A 120 -14.05 -0.23 -7.43
N ARG A 121 -12.99 0.38 -6.89
CA ARG A 121 -11.76 0.73 -7.61
C ARG A 121 -10.54 0.44 -6.76
N GLY A 122 -9.49 -0.14 -7.34
CA GLY A 122 -8.24 -0.35 -6.61
C GLY A 122 -7.16 -1.03 -7.42
N ASN A 123 -6.03 -1.27 -6.78
CA ASN A 123 -4.86 -1.96 -7.35
C ASN A 123 -4.49 -3.18 -6.49
N ILE A 124 -3.28 -3.69 -6.66
CA ILE A 124 -2.81 -4.90 -5.97
C ILE A 124 -2.76 -4.77 -4.43
N ALA A 125 -2.66 -3.55 -3.89
CA ALA A 125 -2.45 -3.32 -2.46
C ALA A 125 -3.55 -3.91 -1.58
N ARG A 126 -4.81 -3.94 -2.06
CA ARG A 126 -5.95 -4.50 -1.30
C ARG A 126 -5.88 -6.02 -1.09
N PHE A 127 -5.10 -6.72 -1.91
CA PHE A 127 -4.96 -8.18 -1.89
C PHE A 127 -3.76 -8.66 -1.05
N ILE A 128 -3.00 -7.74 -0.45
CA ILE A 128 -1.87 -8.10 0.40
C ILE A 128 -2.38 -8.48 1.79
N ASN A 129 -1.87 -9.59 2.33
CA ASN A 129 -2.37 -10.17 3.57
C ASN A 129 -1.97 -9.36 4.80
N GLY A 130 -2.79 -9.45 5.85
CA GLY A 130 -2.46 -8.95 7.17
C GLY A 130 -1.83 -10.05 8.04
N ILE A 131 -0.99 -9.67 9.00
CA ILE A 131 -0.52 -10.60 10.03
C ILE A 131 -1.56 -10.77 11.16
N ASN A 132 -1.55 -11.92 11.82
CA ASN A 132 -2.26 -12.09 13.09
C ASN A 132 -1.48 -11.40 14.22
N ASN A 133 -2.00 -10.30 14.77
CA ASN A 133 -1.35 -9.54 15.85
C ASN A 133 -1.28 -10.29 17.21
N PHE A 134 -1.95 -11.45 17.35
CA PHE A 134 -2.04 -12.23 18.59
C PHE A 134 -1.11 -13.43 18.63
N SER A 135 -0.48 -13.81 17.51
CA SER A 135 0.51 -14.91 17.44
C SER A 135 1.92 -14.35 17.21
N PRO A 136 2.90 -14.62 18.10
CA PRO A 136 4.30 -14.26 17.89
C PRO A 136 4.89 -14.86 16.60
N GLU A 137 4.46 -16.07 16.22
CA GLU A 137 4.88 -16.75 14.99
C GLU A 137 4.33 -16.05 13.75
N ALA A 138 3.05 -15.63 13.78
CA ALA A 138 2.45 -14.89 12.68
C ALA A 138 3.09 -13.52 12.48
N LYS A 139 3.50 -12.83 13.55
CA LYS A 139 4.27 -11.57 13.46
C LYS A 139 5.57 -11.71 12.68
N LYS A 140 6.22 -12.88 12.72
CA LYS A 140 7.46 -13.14 11.95
C LYS A 140 7.22 -13.22 10.43
N LYS A 141 5.97 -13.39 9.98
CA LYS A 141 5.60 -13.39 8.56
C LYS A 141 5.66 -11.99 7.93
N GLN A 142 5.63 -10.92 8.74
CA GLN A 142 5.66 -9.55 8.25
C GLN A 142 6.94 -9.29 7.43
N ASN A 143 6.75 -8.90 6.18
CA ASN A 143 7.82 -8.54 5.25
C ASN A 143 7.58 -7.21 4.54
N LEU A 144 6.40 -6.62 4.73
CA LEU A 144 6.07 -5.27 4.31
C LEU A 144 5.69 -4.39 5.51
N LYS A 145 5.78 -3.08 5.29
CA LYS A 145 5.22 -2.07 6.17
C LYS A 145 4.34 -1.12 5.37
N CYS A 146 3.12 -0.91 5.86
CA CYS A 146 2.25 0.17 5.42
C CYS A 146 2.69 1.48 6.10
N VAL A 147 2.97 2.52 5.31
CA VAL A 147 3.44 3.82 5.79
C VAL A 147 2.66 4.94 5.15
N ARG A 148 2.43 6.02 5.91
CA ARG A 148 1.73 7.22 5.44
C ARG A 148 2.71 8.37 5.32
N TYR A 149 2.63 9.10 4.22
CA TYR A 149 3.46 10.27 3.94
C TYR A 149 2.63 11.43 3.42
N SER A 150 3.06 12.64 3.73
CA SER A 150 2.64 13.84 3.02
C SER A 150 3.45 13.95 1.73
N VAL A 151 2.75 13.93 0.59
CA VAL A 151 3.33 14.16 -0.74
C VAL A 151 2.61 15.36 -1.33
N ASN A 152 3.35 16.45 -1.56
CA ASN A 152 2.78 17.71 -2.04
C ASN A 152 1.60 18.22 -1.18
N GLY A 153 1.65 17.99 0.14
CA GLY A 153 0.60 18.40 1.09
C GLY A 153 -0.59 17.45 1.22
N GLU A 154 -0.70 16.41 0.40
CA GLU A 154 -1.76 15.40 0.48
C GLU A 154 -1.27 14.13 1.18
N CYS A 155 -2.15 13.41 1.87
CA CYS A 155 -1.83 12.10 2.43
C CYS A 155 -1.72 11.07 1.31
N ARG A 156 -0.71 10.20 1.43
CA ARG A 156 -0.50 9.00 0.61
C ARG A 156 -0.17 7.82 1.50
N VAL A 157 -0.65 6.63 1.12
CA VAL A 157 -0.35 5.36 1.78
C VAL A 157 0.52 4.54 0.84
N LEU A 158 1.65 4.03 1.33
CA LEU A 158 2.60 3.23 0.58
C LEU A 158 2.87 1.91 1.32
N LEU A 159 3.13 0.84 0.58
CA LEU A 159 3.62 -0.42 1.10
C LEU A 159 5.08 -0.58 0.70
N VAL A 160 5.96 -0.80 1.69
CA VAL A 160 7.41 -0.87 1.49
C VAL A 160 7.94 -2.17 2.09
N ALA A 161 8.81 -2.87 1.36
CA ALA A 161 9.50 -4.04 1.87
C ALA A 161 10.41 -3.67 3.06
N THR A 162 10.36 -4.45 4.13
CA THR A 162 11.19 -4.23 5.34
C THR A 162 12.42 -5.13 5.39
N ARG A 163 12.51 -6.08 4.47
CA ARG A 163 13.63 -7.00 4.25
C ARG A 163 13.58 -7.50 2.81
N ASP A 164 14.60 -8.23 2.39
CA ASP A 164 14.58 -8.93 1.11
C ASP A 164 13.48 -10.00 1.11
N ILE A 165 12.82 -10.14 -0.05
CA ILE A 165 11.66 -11.02 -0.26
C ILE A 165 11.99 -11.97 -1.39
N ALA A 166 11.93 -13.26 -1.12
CA ALA A 166 12.24 -14.27 -2.12
C ALA A 166 11.09 -14.45 -3.12
N LYS A 167 11.40 -14.92 -4.34
CA LYS A 167 10.38 -15.33 -5.31
C LYS A 167 9.49 -16.42 -4.70
N GLY A 168 8.17 -16.24 -4.81
CA GLY A 168 7.17 -17.17 -4.25
C GLY A 168 6.83 -16.93 -2.78
N GLU A 169 7.52 -16.01 -2.11
CA GLU A 169 7.18 -15.63 -0.75
C GLU A 169 5.90 -14.77 -0.72
N ARG A 170 4.98 -15.09 0.20
CA ARG A 170 3.73 -14.33 0.36
C ARG A 170 3.97 -13.03 1.12
N LEU A 171 3.29 -11.96 0.72
CA LEU A 171 3.42 -10.63 1.29
C LEU A 171 2.47 -10.42 2.47
N TYR A 172 3.01 -9.93 3.58
CA TYR A 172 2.27 -9.61 4.80
C TYR A 172 2.68 -8.26 5.37
N TYR A 173 1.70 -7.44 5.77
CA TYR A 173 1.91 -6.25 6.59
C TYR A 173 1.01 -6.26 7.82
N ASP A 174 1.29 -5.36 8.75
CA ASP A 174 0.44 -5.16 9.92
C ASP A 174 -0.74 -4.24 9.56
N TYR A 175 -1.95 -4.81 9.48
CA TYR A 175 -3.18 -4.03 9.27
C TYR A 175 -3.42 -3.05 10.42
N ASN A 176 -2.95 -3.39 11.62
CA ASN A 176 -3.07 -2.58 12.83
C ASN A 176 -1.79 -1.78 13.13
N GLY A 177 -0.98 -1.47 12.11
CA GLY A 177 0.29 -0.76 12.28
C GLY A 177 0.16 0.70 12.76
N TYR A 178 -1.06 1.22 12.87
CA TYR A 178 -1.35 2.56 13.41
C TYR A 178 -2.55 2.54 14.37
N GLU A 179 -3.73 2.18 13.86
CA GLU A 179 -4.94 1.94 14.67
C GLU A 179 -5.09 0.44 14.93
N HIS A 180 -5.92 0.04 15.92
CA HIS A 180 -6.14 -1.37 16.28
C HIS A 180 -7.57 -1.82 15.95
N GLU A 181 -8.14 -1.30 14.86
CA GLU A 181 -9.55 -1.46 14.51
C GLU A 181 -9.82 -2.72 13.66
N TYR A 182 -8.78 -3.36 13.11
CA TYR A 182 -8.96 -4.54 12.26
C TYR A 182 -8.86 -5.83 13.08
N PRO A 183 -9.92 -6.67 13.16
CA PRO A 183 -9.88 -7.90 13.93
C PRO A 183 -9.03 -8.97 13.23
N THR A 184 -7.83 -9.26 13.71
CA THR A 184 -6.90 -10.22 13.06
C THR A 184 -6.86 -11.59 13.73
N HIS A 185 -7.71 -11.88 14.72
CA HIS A 185 -7.67 -13.15 15.47
C HIS A 185 -7.86 -14.38 14.58
N HIS A 186 -8.62 -14.23 13.50
CA HIS A 186 -8.93 -15.29 12.54
C HIS A 186 -7.88 -15.42 11.42
N PHE A 187 -6.86 -14.54 11.38
CA PHE A 187 -5.80 -14.63 10.39
C PHE A 187 -4.88 -15.81 10.68
N VAL A 188 -4.42 -16.47 9.61
CA VAL A 188 -3.59 -17.68 9.63
C VAL A 188 -2.10 -17.38 9.71
#